data_AF-A0A4V6QWV3-F1
#
_entry.id   AF-A0A4V6QWV3-F1
#
_cell.length_a   1.000
_cell.length_b   1.000
_cell.length_c   1.000
_cell.angle_alpha   90.00
_cell.angle_beta   90.00
_cell.angle_gamma   90.00
#
_symmetry.space_group_name_H-M   'P 1'
#
loop_
_entity.id
_entity.type
_entity.pdbx_description
1 polymer ?
#
loop_
_entity_poly.entity_id
_entity_poly.type
_entity_poly.pdbx_seq_one_letter_code
_entity_poly.pdbx_strand_id
1 'polypeptide(L)'
;GYVAVDTSSRKTGEYFMSDIRGLLGSFPAMPLNAEVAPRSILTGWIAGEPLPTGLSLGEECEMKDPVEGGAVVKCQHQELRCDEIDKHLDAGKQVTKLALIFEDNLSFVIGDDLIVRKLKFLDGALDQLEHADEDGRRAE
;
A
#
# COMPACT_ATOMS: atom_id res chain seq x y z
N GLY A 1 2.22 -19.93 0.49
CA GLY A 1 0.93 -19.43 -0.03
C GLY A 1 0.59 -18.14 0.67
N TYR A 2 -0.31 -17.35 0.09
CA TYR A 2 -0.76 -16.07 0.64
C TYR A 2 -2.26 -16.14 0.93
N VAL A 3 -2.71 -15.34 1.90
CA VAL A 3 -4.13 -15.05 2.12
C VAL A 3 -4.29 -13.55 2.12
N ALA A 4 -5.21 -13.07 1.28
CA ALA A 4 -5.65 -11.70 1.29
C ALA A 4 -7.03 -11.63 1.97
N VAL A 5 -7.21 -10.67 2.86
CA VAL A 5 -8.51 -10.34 3.45
C VAL A 5 -8.87 -8.96 2.96
N ASP A 6 -10.03 -8.82 2.32
CA ASP A 6 -10.50 -7.54 1.78
C ASP A 6 -10.94 -6.60 2.91
N THR A 7 -9.96 -6.02 3.59
CA THR A 7 -10.19 -5.05 4.66
C THR A 7 -8.97 -4.16 4.87
N SER A 8 -9.23 -2.88 5.13
CA SER A 8 -8.19 -1.92 5.54
C SER A 8 -7.95 -1.91 7.06
N SER A 9 -8.72 -2.69 7.82
CA SER A 9 -8.66 -2.79 9.28
C SER A 9 -7.89 -4.03 9.69
N ARG A 10 -6.70 -3.85 10.28
CA ARG A 10 -5.90 -4.94 10.84
C ARG A 10 -6.71 -5.81 11.79
N LYS A 11 -7.45 -5.17 12.69
CA LYS A 11 -8.30 -5.84 13.69
C LYS A 11 -9.34 -6.75 13.03
N THR A 12 -10.01 -6.25 11.99
CA THR A 12 -11.01 -7.04 11.25
C THR A 12 -10.37 -8.21 10.53
N GLY A 13 -9.20 -7.99 9.92
CA GLY A 13 -8.44 -9.07 9.27
C GLY A 13 -8.01 -10.16 10.25
N GLU A 14 -7.51 -9.78 11.42
CA GLU A 14 -7.10 -10.74 12.47
C GLU A 14 -8.28 -11.54 13.02
N TYR A 15 -9.44 -10.92 13.21
CA TYR A 15 -10.65 -11.65 13.60
C TYR A 15 -11.08 -12.65 12.54
N PHE A 16 -11.15 -12.22 11.27
CA PHE A 16 -11.48 -13.13 10.17
C PHE A 16 -10.52 -14.33 10.10
N MET A 17 -9.21 -14.09 10.22
CA MET A 17 -8.22 -15.18 10.22
C MET A 17 -8.31 -16.07 11.46
N SER A 18 -8.79 -15.54 12.59
CA SER A 18 -9.04 -16.33 13.80
C SER A 18 -10.22 -17.28 13.62
N ASP A 19 -11.29 -16.81 12.97
CA ASP A 19 -12.45 -17.65 12.64
C ASP A 19 -12.07 -18.76 11.67
N ILE A 20 -11.31 -18.46 10.61
CA ILE A 20 -10.79 -19.46 9.67
C ILE A 20 -9.96 -20.53 10.40
N ARG A 21 -9.10 -20.12 11.34
CA ARG A 21 -8.31 -21.06 12.14
C ARG A 21 -9.19 -21.95 13.02
N GLY A 22 -10.26 -21.41 13.60
CA GLY A 22 -11.24 -22.17 14.36
C GLY A 22 -11.98 -23.21 13.50
N LEU A 23 -12.37 -22.84 12.29
CA LEU A 23 -13.09 -23.73 11.36
C LEU A 23 -12.22 -24.85 10.80
N LEU A 24 -10.95 -24.57 10.51
CA LEU A 24 -10.01 -25.54 9.93
C LEU A 24 -9.22 -26.32 10.99
N GLY A 25 -9.39 -26.00 12.27
CA GLY A 25 -8.59 -26.52 13.39
C GLY A 25 -7.17 -25.94 13.44
N SER A 26 -6.50 -25.87 12.29
CA SER A 26 -5.21 -25.19 12.17
C SER A 26 -5.12 -24.41 10.86
N PHE A 27 -4.59 -23.20 10.94
CA PHE A 27 -4.25 -22.39 9.78
C PHE A 27 -3.03 -21.52 10.12
N PRO A 28 -1.81 -21.97 9.77
CA PRO A 28 -0.56 -21.34 10.18
C PRO A 28 -0.22 -20.11 9.30
N ALA A 29 -1.14 -19.15 9.24
CA ALA A 29 -0.87 -17.85 8.62
C ALA A 29 -0.38 -16.84 9.66
N MET A 30 0.62 -16.07 9.26
CA MET A 30 1.17 -14.95 10.02
C MET A 30 1.00 -13.65 9.22
N PRO A 31 0.88 -12.50 9.89
CA PRO A 31 0.92 -11.21 9.20
C PRO A 31 2.20 -11.05 8.40
N LEU A 32 2.11 -10.29 7.31
CA LEU A 32 3.29 -9.94 6.51
C LEU A 32 4.27 -9.14 7.36
N ASN A 33 5.55 -9.50 7.28
CA ASN A 33 6.64 -8.78 7.92
C ASN A 33 7.68 -8.41 6.86
N ALA A 34 8.08 -7.15 6.82
CA ALA A 34 9.09 -6.67 5.88
C ALA A 34 10.48 -6.75 6.51
N GLU A 35 11.49 -7.12 5.72
CA GLU A 35 12.89 -7.12 6.15
C GLU A 35 13.43 -5.70 6.37
N VAL A 36 12.97 -4.76 5.54
CA VAL A 36 13.29 -3.34 5.63
C VAL A 36 12.08 -2.59 6.16
N ALA A 37 12.32 -1.60 7.02
CA ALA A 37 11.27 -0.75 7.57
C ALA A 37 10.47 -0.08 6.42
N PRO A 38 9.17 -0.42 6.25
CA PRO A 38 8.38 0.09 5.12
C PRO A 38 8.35 1.62 5.08
N ARG A 39 8.28 2.25 6.26
CA ARG A 39 8.35 3.71 6.41
C ARG A 39 9.58 4.32 5.74
N SER A 40 10.75 3.69 5.84
CA SER A 40 11.97 4.16 5.19
C SER A 40 11.85 4.10 3.67
N ILE A 41 11.32 2.99 3.15
CA ILE A 41 11.12 2.79 1.71
C ILE A 41 10.12 3.81 1.14
N LEU A 42 8.96 3.97 1.81
CA LEU A 42 7.93 4.93 1.37
C LEU A 42 8.47 6.36 1.39
N THR A 43 9.28 6.71 2.39
CA THR A 43 9.92 8.02 2.49
C THR A 43 10.95 8.21 1.37
N GLY A 44 11.78 7.22 1.09
CA GLY A 44 12.75 7.23 0.01
C GLY A 44 12.11 7.46 -1.37
N TRP A 45 11.00 6.77 -1.65
CA TRP A 45 10.28 6.93 -2.92
C TRP A 45 9.75 8.35 -3.15
N ILE A 46 9.22 9.01 -2.12
CA ILE A 46 8.81 10.42 -2.24
C ILE A 46 10.04 11.33 -2.34
N ALA A 47 11.13 11.01 -1.65
CA ALA A 47 12.35 11.84 -1.59
C ALA A 47 13.20 11.82 -2.87
N GLY A 48 13.06 10.82 -3.75
CA GLY A 48 13.89 10.76 -4.97
C GLY A 48 14.29 9.37 -5.40
N GLU A 49 14.19 8.40 -4.51
CA GLU A 49 14.67 7.06 -4.80
C GLU A 49 13.85 6.42 -5.93
N PRO A 50 14.51 5.61 -6.76
CA PRO A 50 13.84 4.95 -7.87
C PRO A 50 12.73 4.05 -7.34
N LEU A 51 11.53 4.20 -7.91
CA LEU A 51 10.45 3.26 -7.69
C LEU A 51 10.73 1.95 -8.45
N PRO A 52 10.21 0.82 -7.96
CA PRO A 52 10.20 -0.43 -8.72
C PRO A 52 9.50 -0.25 -10.08
N THR A 53 9.90 -1.06 -11.06
CA THR A 53 9.27 -1.06 -12.39
C THR A 53 7.75 -1.23 -12.28
N GLY A 54 7.01 -0.42 -13.05
CA GLY A 54 5.54 -0.43 -13.06
C GLY A 54 4.90 0.41 -11.95
N LEU A 55 5.64 0.91 -10.96
CA LEU A 55 5.10 1.79 -9.93
C LEU A 55 5.37 3.27 -10.22
N SER A 56 4.34 4.10 -10.03
CA SER A 56 4.44 5.56 -10.01
C SER A 56 3.74 6.13 -8.78
N LEU A 57 4.11 7.36 -8.41
CA LEU A 57 3.51 8.07 -7.28
C LEU A 57 2.09 8.53 -7.65
N GLY A 58 1.14 8.34 -6.75
CA GLY A 58 -0.16 9.01 -6.82
C GLY A 58 -0.12 10.42 -6.21
N GLU A 59 -1.28 10.94 -5.84
CA GLU A 59 -1.46 12.31 -5.36
C GLU A 59 -1.88 12.39 -3.88
N GLU A 60 -1.61 11.36 -3.10
CA GLU A 60 -1.96 11.29 -1.68
C GLU A 60 -0.81 10.71 -0.85
N CYS A 61 -0.50 11.37 0.27
CA CYS A 61 0.40 10.82 1.28
C CYS A 61 0.03 11.26 2.71
N GLU A 62 0.47 10.49 3.69
CA GLU A 62 0.41 10.83 5.12
C GLU A 62 1.82 10.79 5.69
N MET A 63 2.30 11.93 6.18
CA MET A 63 3.63 12.08 6.80
C MET A 63 3.48 12.37 8.30
N LYS A 64 4.36 11.80 9.11
CA LYS A 64 4.35 11.98 10.57
C LYS A 64 5.73 12.28 11.11
N ASP A 65 5.78 13.09 12.16
CA ASP A 65 6.98 13.13 12.99
C ASP A 65 7.21 11.75 13.64
N PRO A 66 8.47 11.30 13.80
CA PRO A 66 8.78 10.00 14.40
C PRO A 66 8.47 9.94 15.90
N VAL A 67 8.29 11.08 16.56
CA VAL A 67 7.94 11.18 17.98
C VAL A 67 6.46 10.86 18.19
N GLU A 68 6.14 10.07 19.22
CA GLU A 68 4.75 9.80 19.56
C GLU A 68 3.96 11.07 19.86
N GLY A 69 2.77 11.19 19.28
CA GLY A 69 1.94 12.39 19.37
C GLY A 69 2.48 13.59 18.57
N GLY A 70 3.51 13.38 17.74
CA GLY A 70 4.07 14.40 16.86
C GLY A 70 3.13 14.84 15.73
N ALA A 71 3.55 15.82 14.94
CA ALA A 71 2.69 16.41 13.92
C ALA A 71 2.39 15.41 12.80
N VAL A 72 1.17 15.50 12.28
CA VAL A 72 0.71 14.69 11.14
C VAL A 72 0.33 15.63 10.01
N VAL A 73 0.91 15.40 8.83
CA VAL A 73 0.57 16.10 7.59
C VAL A 73 -0.12 15.11 6.66
N LYS A 74 -1.24 15.52 6.07
CA LYS A 74 -2.00 14.74 5.10
C LYS A 74 -2.16 15.56 3.84
N CYS A 75 -1.72 15.01 2.72
CA CYS A 75 -1.83 15.62 1.40
C CYS A 75 -2.79 14.77 0.56
N GLN A 76 -3.69 15.43 -0.16
CA GLN A 76 -4.65 14.80 -1.07
C GLN A 76 -4.77 15.69 -2.31
N HIS A 77 -4.83 15.08 -3.49
CA HIS A 77 -4.88 15.80 -4.77
C HIS A 77 -3.71 16.78 -4.94
N GLN A 78 -2.52 16.33 -4.52
CA GLN A 78 -1.27 17.09 -4.52
C GLN A 78 -0.19 16.28 -5.22
N GLU A 79 0.52 16.92 -6.15
CA GLU A 79 1.74 16.35 -6.72
C GLU A 79 2.76 16.11 -5.61
N LEU A 80 3.24 14.87 -5.47
CA LEU A 80 4.12 14.50 -4.36
C LEU A 80 5.59 14.84 -4.61
N ARG A 81 5.93 15.29 -5.83
CA ARG A 81 7.26 15.75 -6.24
C ARG A 81 7.30 17.27 -6.28
N CYS A 82 7.21 17.91 -5.12
CA CYS A 82 7.20 19.36 -5.01
C CYS A 82 7.88 19.88 -3.73
N ASP A 83 8.27 21.16 -3.77
CA ASP A 83 8.98 21.85 -2.70
C ASP A 83 8.28 21.78 -1.33
N GLU A 84 6.94 21.76 -1.31
CA GLU A 84 6.17 21.65 -0.07
C GLU A 84 6.39 20.30 0.61
N ILE A 85 6.45 19.23 -0.17
CA ILE A 85 6.70 17.88 0.34
C ILE A 85 8.15 17.78 0.79
N ASP A 86 9.10 18.28 0.00
CA ASP A 86 10.52 18.27 0.36
C ASP A 86 10.77 18.99 1.69
N LYS A 87 10.12 20.15 1.92
CA LYS A 87 10.20 20.86 3.22
C LYS A 87 9.68 20.05 4.39
N HIS A 88 8.64 19.23 4.18
CA HIS A 88 8.14 18.35 5.23
C HIS A 88 9.11 17.21 5.53
N LEU A 89 9.74 16.64 4.51
CA LEU A 89 10.77 15.61 4.64
C LEU A 89 12.02 16.16 5.33
N ASP A 90 12.49 17.35 4.94
CA ASP A 90 13.63 18.06 5.54
C ASP A 90 13.39 18.39 7.02
N ALA A 91 12.14 18.65 7.39
CA ALA A 91 11.72 18.83 8.79
C ALA A 91 11.70 17.51 9.59
N GLY A 92 12.10 16.40 9.00
CA GLY A 92 12.23 15.09 9.65
C GLY A 92 10.96 14.23 9.64
N LYS A 93 9.93 14.61 8.87
CA LYS A 93 8.71 13.80 8.76
C LYS A 93 8.96 12.58 7.90
N GLN A 94 8.31 11.48 8.28
CA GLN A 94 8.41 10.22 7.58
C GLN A 94 7.05 9.79 7.02
N VAL A 95 7.06 9.21 5.84
CA VAL A 95 5.86 8.77 5.12
C VAL A 95 5.31 7.50 5.76
N THR A 96 4.08 7.59 6.27
CA THR A 96 3.34 6.46 6.85
C THR A 96 2.26 5.92 5.93
N LYS A 97 1.83 6.68 4.93
CA LYS A 97 0.96 6.20 3.84
C LYS A 97 1.33 6.88 2.54
N LEU A 98 1.27 6.14 1.45
CA LEU A 98 1.59 6.62 0.12
C LEU A 98 0.64 6.05 -0.91
N ALA A 99 0.03 6.92 -1.71
CA ALA A 99 -0.69 6.54 -2.91
C ALA A 99 0.29 6.17 -4.01
N LEU A 100 0.02 5.05 -4.65
CA LEU A 100 0.78 4.52 -5.77
C LEU A 100 -0.17 4.11 -6.88
N ILE A 101 0.35 4.14 -8.10
CA ILE A 101 -0.29 3.62 -9.29
C ILE A 101 0.61 2.49 -9.81
N PHE A 102 0.01 1.35 -10.15
CA PHE A 102 0.68 0.20 -10.73
C PHE A 102 0.22 0.00 -12.18
N GLU A 103 1.19 0.05 -13.09
CA GLU A 103 1.06 -0.16 -14.53
C GLU A 103 -0.07 0.66 -15.17
N ASP A 104 -0.31 1.87 -14.66
CA ASP A 104 -1.40 2.78 -15.07
C ASP A 104 -2.82 2.16 -15.00
N ASN A 105 -2.95 0.98 -14.39
CA ASN A 105 -4.17 0.16 -14.37
C ASN A 105 -4.80 0.09 -12.97
N LEU A 106 -4.00 0.28 -11.92
CA LEU A 106 -4.43 0.06 -10.54
C LEU A 106 -3.90 1.17 -9.64
N SER A 107 -4.79 1.82 -8.88
CA SER A 107 -4.40 2.77 -7.84
C SER A 107 -4.69 2.21 -6.45
N PHE A 108 -3.81 2.50 -5.50
CA PHE A 108 -3.99 2.11 -4.11
C PHE A 108 -3.15 3.00 -3.18
N VAL A 109 -3.44 2.93 -1.88
CA VAL A 109 -2.63 3.53 -0.82
C VAL A 109 -2.03 2.43 0.02
N ILE A 110 -0.71 2.36 0.08
CA ILE A 110 0.03 1.45 0.98
C ILE A 110 0.42 2.19 2.26
N GLY A 111 0.18 1.55 3.40
CA GLY A 111 0.67 2.04 4.70
C GLY A 111 2.00 1.42 5.10
N ASP A 112 2.71 2.06 6.01
CA ASP A 112 3.89 1.48 6.66
C ASP A 112 3.57 0.25 7.52
N ASP A 113 2.29 0.02 7.79
CA ASP A 113 1.71 -1.18 8.37
C ASP A 113 1.46 -2.32 7.37
N LEU A 114 1.92 -2.16 6.11
CA LEU A 114 1.78 -3.12 5.01
C LEU A 114 0.34 -3.43 4.60
N ILE A 115 -0.61 -2.56 4.95
CA ILE A 115 -2.02 -2.71 4.54
C ILE A 115 -2.29 -1.86 3.30
N VAL A 116 -2.80 -2.52 2.26
CA VAL A 116 -3.28 -1.89 1.03
C VAL A 116 -4.69 -1.33 1.26
N ARG A 117 -4.91 -0.09 0.83
CA ARG A 117 -6.16 0.65 1.02
C ARG A 117 -6.55 1.32 -0.27
N LYS A 118 -7.83 1.70 -0.40
CA LYS A 118 -8.35 2.44 -1.56
C LYS A 118 -7.97 1.79 -2.90
N LEU A 119 -7.94 0.46 -2.95
CA LEU A 119 -7.66 -0.30 -4.16
C LEU A 119 -8.74 0.01 -5.20
N LYS A 120 -8.35 0.52 -6.35
CA LYS A 120 -9.25 0.88 -7.46
C LYS A 120 -8.59 0.55 -8.78
N PHE A 121 -9.33 -0.12 -9.66
CA PHE A 121 -8.98 -0.24 -11.06
C PHE A 121 -9.19 1.11 -11.75
N LEU A 122 -8.23 1.50 -12.58
CA LEU A 122 -8.27 2.70 -13.40
C LEU A 122 -8.96 2.39 -14.73
N ASP A 123 -9.41 3.43 -15.43
CA ASP A 123 -10.13 3.28 -16.70
C ASP A 123 -9.25 2.54 -17.73
N GLY A 124 -9.83 1.54 -18.41
CA GLY A 124 -9.10 0.67 -19.37
C GLY A 124 -8.35 -0.52 -18.74
N ALA A 125 -8.29 -0.63 -17.40
CA ALA A 125 -7.71 -1.80 -16.74
C ALA A 125 -8.59 -3.06 -16.90
N LEU A 126 -9.91 -2.90 -16.94
CA LEU A 126 -10.85 -4.01 -17.10
C LEU A 126 -10.72 -4.67 -18.49
N ASP A 127 -10.45 -3.87 -19.53
CA ASP A 127 -10.23 -4.38 -20.89
C ASP A 127 -9.00 -5.30 -20.99
N GLN A 128 -7.99 -5.09 -20.12
CA GLN A 128 -6.81 -5.97 -20.03
C GLN A 128 -7.07 -7.23 -19.19
N LEU A 129 -7.96 -7.16 -18.20
CA LEU A 129 -8.31 -8.29 -17.33
C LEU A 129 -9.20 -9.32 -18.03
N GLU A 130 -10.10 -8.89 -18.94
CA GLU A 130 -10.89 -9.81 -19.77
C GLU A 130 -10.00 -10.76 -20.60
N HIS A 131 -8.78 -10.34 -20.94
CA HIS A 131 -7.79 -11.18 -21.62
C HIS A 131 -6.98 -12.08 -20.69
N ALA A 132 -6.87 -11.76 -19.39
CA ALA A 132 -6.13 -12.55 -18.41
C ALA A 132 -6.93 -13.78 -17.92
N ASP A 133 -8.25 -13.70 -17.90
CA ASP A 133 -9.14 -14.83 -17.54
C ASP A 133 -9.07 -16.00 -18.55
N GLU A 134 -8.62 -15.77 -19.78
CA GLU A 134 -8.44 -16.84 -20.79
C GLU A 134 -7.20 -17.70 -20.53
N ASP A 135 -6.15 -17.16 -19.90
CA ASP A 135 -4.95 -17.93 -19.53
C ASP A 135 -5.14 -18.70 -18.22
N GLY A 136 -5.90 -18.14 -17.26
CA GLY A 136 -6.24 -18.82 -15.99
C GLY A 136 -7.09 -20.09 -16.18
N ARG A 137 -7.95 -20.13 -17.21
CA ARG A 137 -8.77 -21.31 -17.53
C ARG A 137 -8.01 -22.43 -18.26
N ARG A 138 -6.78 -22.19 -18.74
CA ARG A 138 -5.96 -23.21 -19.43
C ARG A 138 -5.01 -23.94 -18.49
N ALA A 139 -4.96 -23.57 -17.21
CA ALA A 139 -4.02 -24.11 -16.22
C ALA A 139 -4.70 -24.95 -15.10
N GLU A 140 -5.93 -25.42 -15.30
CA GLU A 140 -6.58 -26.47 -14.46
C GLU A 140 -6.66 -27.82 -15.18
#